data_AF-A0A2W5D490-F1
#
_entry.id   AF-A0A2W5D490-F1
#
_cell.length_a   1.000
_cell.length_b   1.000
_cell.length_c   1.000
_cell.angle_alpha   90.00
_cell.angle_beta   90.00
_cell.angle_gamma   90.00
#
_symmetry.space_group_name_H-M   'P 1'
#
loop_
_entity.id
_entity.type
_entity.pdbx_description
1 polymer ?
#
loop_
_entity_poly.entity_id
_entity_poly.type
_entity_poly.pdbx_seq_one_letter_code
_entity_poly.pdbx_strand_id
1 'polypeptide(L)'
;MRLRWFPAPDYTWADLIAFISGLDRNSATVRQELGASGEWGIQEQLLALNADYLRILIWMRTEDGQKGRNIPKPIPRPGVDDGKERTKLSGVKRTAVEQAALLGF
;
A
#
# COMPACT_ATOMS: atom_id res chain seq x y z
N MET A 1 -18.70 -23.67 -5.79
CA MET A 1 -20.09 -23.40 -5.34
C MET A 1 -20.72 -22.33 -6.21
N ARG A 2 -22.05 -22.32 -6.38
CA ARG A 2 -22.75 -21.24 -7.08
C ARG A 2 -23.61 -20.47 -6.08
N LEU A 3 -23.55 -19.13 -6.14
CA LEU A 3 -24.23 -18.24 -5.17
C LEU A 3 -25.76 -18.42 -5.10
N ARG A 4 -26.36 -18.94 -6.18
CA ARG A 4 -27.81 -19.24 -6.26
C ARG A 4 -28.29 -20.39 -5.35
N TRP A 5 -27.41 -21.08 -4.65
CA TRP A 5 -27.78 -22.13 -3.69
C TRP A 5 -28.15 -21.57 -2.31
N PHE A 6 -28.00 -20.26 -2.10
CA PHE A 6 -28.37 -19.57 -0.86
C PHE A 6 -29.48 -18.54 -1.13
N PRO A 7 -30.51 -18.43 -0.27
CA PRO A 7 -30.83 -19.29 0.87
C PRO A 7 -31.60 -20.56 0.46
N ALA A 8 -31.31 -21.68 1.12
CA ALA A 8 -32.01 -22.96 0.98
C ALA A 8 -32.39 -23.50 2.37
N PRO A 9 -33.28 -24.50 2.49
CA PRO A 9 -33.68 -25.06 3.79
C PRO A 9 -32.49 -25.49 4.67
N ASP A 10 -31.41 -25.97 4.04
CA ASP A 10 -30.22 -26.46 4.72
C ASP A 10 -29.09 -25.42 4.83
N TYR A 11 -29.24 -24.25 4.20
CA TYR A 11 -28.17 -23.26 4.08
C TYR A 11 -28.69 -21.83 4.23
N THR A 12 -28.23 -21.17 5.27
CA THR A 12 -28.57 -19.77 5.56
C THR A 12 -27.54 -18.81 4.97
N TRP A 13 -27.87 -17.52 4.94
CA TRP A 13 -26.91 -16.47 4.60
C TRP A 13 -25.74 -16.41 5.60
N ALA A 14 -25.96 -16.80 6.86
CA ALA A 14 -24.90 -16.87 7.86
C ALA A 14 -23.88 -17.96 7.50
N ASP A 15 -24.32 -19.09 6.93
CA ASP A 15 -23.44 -20.16 6.48
C ASP A 15 -22.59 -19.73 5.28
N LEU A 16 -23.16 -18.93 4.37
CA LEU A 16 -22.39 -18.34 3.28
C LEU A 16 -21.31 -17.38 3.80
N ILE A 17 -21.65 -16.55 4.80
CA ILE A 17 -20.67 -15.66 5.45
C ILE A 17 -19.58 -16.48 6.12
N ALA A 18 -19.94 -17.52 6.89
CA ALA A 18 -18.97 -18.40 7.54
C ALA A 18 -18.04 -19.09 6.52
N PHE A 19 -18.57 -19.52 5.38
CA PHE A 19 -17.77 -20.06 4.28
C PHE A 19 -16.78 -19.04 3.76
N ILE A 20 -17.23 -17.84 3.39
CA ILE A 20 -16.38 -16.77 2.85
C ILE A 20 -15.31 -16.35 3.88
N SER A 21 -15.67 -16.24 5.15
CA SER A 21 -14.74 -15.89 6.23
C SER A 21 -13.70 -16.99 6.50
N GLY A 22 -14.02 -18.25 6.20
CA GLY A 22 -13.12 -19.38 6.36
C GLY A 22 -12.28 -19.73 5.12
N LEU A 23 -12.44 -19.00 4.00
CA LEU A 23 -11.68 -19.27 2.79
C LEU A 23 -10.18 -19.05 3.02
N ASP A 24 -9.37 -19.99 2.53
CA ASP A 24 -7.93 -19.82 2.54
C ASP A 24 -7.51 -18.61 1.70
N ARG A 25 -6.40 -17.98 2.10
CA ARG A 25 -5.82 -16.83 1.40
C ARG A 25 -5.46 -17.16 -0.05
N ASN A 26 -5.12 -18.42 -0.34
CA ASN A 26 -4.82 -18.91 -1.69
C ASN A 26 -6.06 -19.44 -2.43
N SER A 27 -7.28 -19.17 -1.96
CA SER A 27 -8.47 -19.50 -2.72
C SER A 27 -8.60 -18.61 -3.97
N ALA A 28 -9.21 -19.15 -5.02
CA ALA A 28 -9.41 -18.39 -6.27
C ALA A 28 -10.23 -17.11 -6.05
N THR A 29 -11.23 -17.16 -5.16
CA THR A 29 -12.05 -16.00 -4.79
C THR A 29 -11.22 -14.91 -4.12
N VAL A 30 -10.39 -15.25 -3.13
CA VAL A 30 -9.57 -14.27 -2.42
C VAL A 30 -8.54 -13.62 -3.35
N ARG A 31 -7.91 -14.40 -4.25
CA ARG A 31 -6.99 -13.84 -5.26
C ARG A 31 -7.68 -12.90 -6.24
N GLN A 32 -8.90 -13.21 -6.66
CA GLN A 32 -9.66 -12.37 -7.58
C GLN A 32 -10.05 -11.03 -6.94
N GLU A 33 -10.48 -11.04 -5.67
CA GLU A 33 -10.94 -9.85 -4.97
C GLU A 33 -9.78 -8.97 -4.46
N LEU A 34 -8.75 -9.56 -3.85
CA LEU A 34 -7.62 -8.79 -3.30
C LEU A 34 -6.50 -8.54 -4.31
N GLY A 35 -6.46 -9.25 -5.44
CA GLY A 35 -5.40 -9.12 -6.44
C GLY A 35 -3.99 -9.29 -5.83
N ALA A 36 -3.07 -8.41 -6.20
CA ALA A 36 -1.69 -8.40 -5.69
C ALA A 36 -1.60 -8.20 -4.15
N SER A 37 -2.62 -7.60 -3.53
CA SER A 37 -2.69 -7.46 -2.07
C SER A 37 -3.00 -8.77 -1.36
N GLY A 38 -3.56 -9.76 -2.06
CA GLY A 38 -3.84 -11.08 -1.52
C GLY A 38 -2.60 -11.95 -1.38
N GLU A 39 -1.60 -11.72 -2.25
CA GLU A 39 -0.31 -12.45 -2.25
C GLU A 39 0.58 -12.04 -1.07
N TRP A 40 0.43 -10.82 -0.56
CA TRP A 40 1.20 -10.34 0.58
C TRP A 40 0.46 -10.64 1.88
N GLY A 41 0.94 -11.66 2.59
CA GLY A 41 0.59 -11.93 3.98
C GLY A 41 1.42 -11.09 4.95
N ILE A 42 1.23 -11.35 6.25
CA ILE A 42 2.00 -10.67 7.30
C ILE A 42 3.49 -11.03 7.23
N GLN A 43 3.81 -12.26 6.82
CA GLN A 43 5.17 -12.74 6.68
C GLN A 43 5.92 -11.98 5.58
N GLU A 44 5.30 -11.79 4.41
CA GLU A 44 5.89 -11.06 3.28
C GLU A 44 6.12 -9.59 3.65
N GLN A 45 5.16 -8.97 4.37
CA GLN A 45 5.29 -7.61 4.88
C GLN A 45 6.48 -7.46 5.84
N LEU A 46 6.62 -8.40 6.80
CA LEU A 46 7.73 -8.40 7.76
C LEU A 46 9.07 -8.74 7.10
N LEU A 47 9.09 -9.63 6.11
CA LEU A 47 10.30 -9.96 5.37
C LEU A 47 10.77 -8.77 4.54
N ALA A 48 9.85 -8.07 3.86
CA ALA A 48 10.15 -6.85 3.14
C ALA A 48 10.69 -5.76 4.08
N LEU A 49 10.10 -5.60 5.27
CA LEU A 49 10.61 -4.67 6.28
C LEU A 49 12.05 -4.99 6.69
N ASN A 50 12.37 -6.27 6.93
CA ASN A 50 13.74 -6.68 7.22
C ASN A 50 14.68 -6.38 6.05
N ALA A 51 14.27 -6.69 4.82
CA ALA A 51 15.06 -6.41 3.63
C ALA A 51 15.33 -4.90 3.46
N ASP A 52 14.33 -4.04 3.75
CA ASP A 52 14.48 -2.58 3.72
C ASP A 52 15.57 -2.12 4.71
N TYR A 53 15.51 -2.59 5.97
CA TYR A 53 16.53 -2.25 6.97
C TYR A 53 17.92 -2.77 6.62
N LEU A 54 18.03 -3.98 6.09
CA LEU A 54 19.31 -4.54 5.65
C LEU A 54 19.93 -3.70 4.52
N ARG A 55 19.13 -3.26 3.56
CA ARG A 55 19.60 -2.36 2.48
C ARG A 55 20.10 -1.03 3.05
N ILE A 56 19.41 -0.47 4.04
CA ILE A 56 19.84 0.75 4.74
C ILE A 56 21.16 0.53 5.47
N LEU A 57 21.30 -0.57 6.21
CA LEU A 57 22.53 -0.90 6.95
C LEU A 57 23.73 -1.06 6.00
N ILE A 58 23.55 -1.73 4.87
CA ILE A 58 24.59 -1.87 3.85
C ILE A 58 24.93 -0.49 3.26
N TRP A 59 23.92 0.31 2.92
CA TRP A 59 24.10 1.65 2.39
C TRP A 59 24.85 2.57 3.36
N MET A 60 24.59 2.52 4.67
CA MET A 60 25.30 3.30 5.69
C MET A 60 26.82 3.06 5.70
N ARG A 61 27.27 1.88 5.23
CA ARG A 61 28.70 1.53 5.13
C ARG A 61 29.37 2.06 3.86
N THR A 62 28.60 2.61 2.92
CA THR A 62 29.12 3.22 1.69
C THR A 62 29.45 4.70 1.89
N GLU A 63 30.23 5.28 0.98
CA GLU A 63 30.51 6.74 0.97
C GLU A 63 29.23 7.57 0.83
N ASP A 64 28.27 7.09 0.03
CA ASP A 64 26.94 7.69 -0.11
C ASP A 64 26.17 7.68 1.22
N GLY A 65 26.29 6.60 1.98
CA GLY A 65 25.77 6.49 3.35
C GLY A 65 26.34 7.54 4.29
N GLN A 66 27.66 7.71 4.28
CA GLN A 66 28.36 8.71 5.10
C GLN A 66 27.97 10.14 4.73
N LYS A 67 27.69 10.38 3.43
CA LYS A 67 27.28 11.69 2.90
C LYS A 67 25.76 11.91 2.89
N GLY A 68 24.97 10.92 3.31
CA GLY A 68 23.50 10.99 3.33
C GLY A 68 22.84 11.08 1.95
N ARG A 69 23.47 10.52 0.90
CA ARG A 69 22.99 10.59 -0.49
C ARG A 69 22.44 9.25 -0.95
N ASN A 70 21.55 9.27 -1.95
CA ASN A 70 21.04 8.06 -2.62
C ASN A 70 20.46 7.00 -1.67
N ILE A 71 19.68 7.43 -0.66
CA ILE A 71 19.05 6.53 0.30
C ILE A 71 18.21 5.48 -0.46
N PRO A 72 18.40 4.18 -0.17
CA PRO A 72 17.61 3.11 -0.80
C PRO A 72 16.13 3.31 -0.56
N LYS A 73 15.33 3.18 -1.62
CA LYS A 73 13.87 3.21 -1.51
C LYS A 73 13.36 1.86 -0.96
N PRO A 74 12.36 1.88 -0.07
CA PRO A 74 11.70 0.66 0.38
C PRO A 74 11.16 -0.16 -0.79
N ILE A 75 11.06 -1.47 -0.60
CA ILE A 75 10.38 -2.35 -1.54
C ILE A 75 8.92 -1.88 -1.66
N PRO A 76 8.37 -1.73 -2.89
CA PRO A 76 6.96 -1.35 -3.06
C PRO A 76 6.06 -2.46 -2.52
N ARG A 77 5.14 -2.12 -1.60
CA ARG A 77 4.26 -3.07 -0.92
C ARG A 77 2.81 -2.81 -1.29
N PRO A 78 2.03 -3.84 -1.67
CA PRO A 78 0.59 -3.69 -1.87
C PRO A 78 -0.09 -3.15 -0.60
N GLY A 79 -1.02 -2.21 -0.77
CA GLY A 79 -1.76 -1.59 0.33
C GLY A 79 -1.00 -0.55 1.15
N VAL A 80 0.29 -0.30 0.86
CA VAL A 80 1.07 0.78 1.48
C VAL A 80 1.31 1.86 0.44
N ASP A 81 0.76 3.05 0.67
CA ASP A 81 1.08 4.23 -0.14
C ASP A 81 2.58 4.52 0.02
N ASP A 82 3.31 4.47 -1.10
CA ASP A 82 4.75 4.75 -1.15
C ASP A 82 5.04 6.25 -1.13
N GLY A 83 4.01 7.09 -0.95
CA GLY A 83 4.11 8.54 -0.76
C GLY A 83 4.62 9.27 -2.01
N LYS A 84 4.69 8.56 -3.15
CA LYS A 84 5.18 9.11 -4.41
C LYS A 84 4.17 10.05 -5.06
N GLU A 85 2.88 9.87 -4.78
CA GLU A 85 1.80 10.76 -5.24
C GLU A 85 1.43 11.85 -4.23
N ARG A 86 2.43 12.44 -3.56
CA ARG A 86 2.21 13.78 -3.00
C ARG A 86 2.21 14.76 -4.17
N THR A 87 1.05 14.95 -4.81
CA THR A 87 0.79 16.11 -5.66
C THR A 87 1.20 17.32 -4.85
N LYS A 88 2.36 17.91 -5.18
CA LYS A 88 2.76 19.17 -4.58
C LYS A 88 1.61 20.12 -4.90
N LEU A 89 0.84 20.52 -3.90
CA LEU A 89 0.08 21.77 -3.96
C LEU A 89 1.11 22.89 -3.99
N SER A 90 1.87 22.98 -5.08
CA SER A 90 2.71 24.12 -5.35
C SER A 90 1.74 25.24 -5.60
N GLY A 91 1.60 26.12 -4.62
CA GLY A 91 0.92 27.40 -4.84
C GLY A 91 1.47 28.00 -6.13
N VAL A 92 0.56 28.44 -7.00
CA VAL A 92 0.92 29.12 -8.25
C VAL A 92 1.96 30.18 -7.90
N LYS A 93 3.14 30.13 -8.53
CA LYS A 93 4.18 31.13 -8.32
C LYS A 93 3.65 32.48 -8.81
N ARG A 94 3.07 33.26 -7.90
CA ARG A 94 2.64 34.64 -8.16
C ARG A 94 3.80 35.57 -7.89
N THR A 95 3.96 36.56 -8.76
CA THR A 95 4.92 37.63 -8.57
C THR A 95 4.55 38.48 -7.36
N ALA A 96 5.51 39.18 -6.75
CA ALA A 96 5.27 39.99 -5.55
C ALA A 96 4.18 41.06 -5.78
N VAL A 97 4.08 41.57 -7.02
CA VAL A 97 3.07 42.55 -7.43
C VAL A 97 1.66 41.94 -7.41
N GLU A 98 1.51 40.72 -7.94
CA GLU A 98 0.22 40.01 -7.94
C GLU A 98 -0.20 39.57 -6.54
N GLN A 99 0.76 39.32 -5.64
CA GLN A 99 0.46 39.03 -4.23
C GLN A 99 0.01 40.28 -3.48
N ALA A 100 0.64 41.43 -3.71
CA ALA A 100 0.25 42.71 -3.10
C ALA A 100 -1.18 43.12 -3.52
N ALA A 101 -1.49 43.02 -4.81
CA ALA A 101 -2.83 43.30 -5.34
C ALA A 101 -3.93 42.42 -4.74
N LEU A 102 -3.59 41.19 -4.35
CA LEU A 102 -4.53 40.24 -3.75
C LEU A 102 -4.72 40.45 -2.23
N LEU A 103 -3.71 41.04 -1.58
CA LEU A 103 -3.70 41.33 -0.15
C LEU A 103 -4.15 42.77 0.17
N GLY A 104 -4.41 43.59 -0.85
CA GLY A 104 -4.96 44.94 -0.70
C GLY A 104 -3.94 45.98 -0.21
N PHE A 105 -2.65 45.78 -0.53
CA PHE A 105 -1.59 46.76 -0.34
C PHE A 105 -1.21 47.47 -1.64
#